data_AF-A0AAN4ZB95-F1
#
_entry.id   AF-A0AAN4ZB95-F1
#
_cell.length_a   1.000
_cell.length_b   1.000
_cell.length_c   1.000
_cell.angle_alpha   90.00
_cell.angle_beta   90.00
_cell.angle_gamma   90.00
#
_symmetry.space_group_name_H-M   'P 1'
#
loop_
_entity.id
_entity.type
_entity.pdbx_description
1 polymer ?
#
loop_
_entity_poly.entity_id
_entity_poly.type
_entity_poly.pdbx_seq_one_letter_code
_entity_poly.pdbx_strand_id
1 'polypeptide(L)'
;MELFLPLEKQELIIACQRISFVFTSVLNVLSLYCILTKTAANQSGVRAYLLFIQILIVLTSVHNDVLFCSIPAFPAIAGFCLGWLCMIGLPPHSLEGVFIFLMALTCVAIMSCTLYRHQSIIPDTNPLRVSKSPYNISWIAGCGPFYIHRRTTGLLFAIYMSKTYLFIFTAVVLLLFWHMLFVLKNATNQSPSSVNIVRQSLIVLFIQIEVPLIMMMTPGCLLMTSIACECIPCKVTLPAYAALVLHPLSHNIILLTATPGYRRFIFRTL
;
A
#
# COMPACT_ATOMS: atom_id res chain seq x y z
N MET A 1 -14.78 -25.56 -17.68
CA MET A 1 -13.66 -25.41 -16.72
C MET A 1 -14.26 -25.50 -15.33
N GLU A 2 -13.95 -26.55 -14.56
CA GLU A 2 -14.49 -26.67 -13.20
C GLU A 2 -13.81 -25.64 -12.29
N LEU A 3 -14.59 -24.66 -11.84
CA LEU A 3 -14.16 -23.60 -10.92
C LEU A 3 -14.35 -24.04 -9.45
N PHE A 4 -14.32 -25.35 -9.18
CA PHE A 4 -14.51 -25.86 -7.83
C PHE A 4 -13.15 -26.06 -7.16
N LEU A 5 -12.83 -25.22 -6.17
CA LEU A 5 -11.68 -25.44 -5.32
C LEU A 5 -12.08 -26.49 -4.26
N PRO A 6 -11.40 -27.65 -4.16
CA PRO A 6 -11.69 -28.63 -3.12
C PRO A 6 -11.70 -28.01 -1.73
N LEU A 7 -12.62 -28.47 -0.86
CA LEU A 7 -12.81 -27.92 0.49
C LEU A 7 -11.50 -27.88 1.29
N GLU A 8 -10.70 -28.95 1.22
CA GLU A 8 -9.38 -29.03 1.86
C GLU A 8 -8.44 -27.88 1.46
N LYS A 9 -8.48 -27.45 0.20
CA LYS A 9 -7.64 -26.33 -0.28
C LYS A 9 -8.17 -24.99 0.20
N GLN A 10 -9.49 -24.83 0.32
CA GLN A 10 -10.09 -23.62 0.87
C GLN A 10 -9.71 -23.47 2.35
N GLU A 11 -9.84 -24.54 3.13
CA GLU A 11 -9.45 -24.59 4.54
C GLU A 11 -7.96 -24.29 4.73
N LEU A 12 -7.10 -24.84 3.86
CA LEU A 12 -5.66 -24.55 3.87
C LEU A 12 -5.36 -23.07 3.61
N ILE A 13 -6.03 -22.45 2.63
CA ILE A 13 -5.85 -21.01 2.33
C ILE A 13 -6.25 -20.16 3.54
N ILE A 14 -7.41 -20.47 4.16
CA ILE A 14 -7.89 -19.76 5.35
C ILE A 14 -6.90 -19.93 6.51
N ALA A 15 -6.40 -21.15 6.73
CA ALA A 15 -5.43 -21.42 7.78
C ALA A 15 -4.14 -20.62 7.56
N CYS A 16 -3.60 -20.62 6.34
CA CYS A 16 -2.42 -19.83 5.97
C CYS A 16 -2.66 -18.32 6.16
N GLN A 17 -3.82 -17.81 5.76
CA GLN A 17 -4.19 -16.41 5.93
C GLN A 17 -4.25 -16.02 7.41
N ARG A 18 -4.87 -16.85 8.26
CA ARG A 18 -4.93 -16.62 9.71
C ARG A 18 -3.55 -16.64 10.37
N ILE A 19 -2.70 -17.59 9.99
CA ILE A 19 -1.31 -17.65 10.46
C ILE A 19 -0.57 -16.37 10.04
N SER A 20 -0.69 -15.98 8.77
CA SER A 20 -0.08 -14.74 8.25
C SER A 20 -0.58 -13.50 8.99
N PHE A 21 -1.87 -13.43 9.30
CA PHE A 21 -2.46 -12.33 10.06
C PHE A 21 -1.88 -12.21 11.48
N VAL A 22 -1.64 -13.33 12.17
CA VAL A 22 -1.00 -13.32 13.50
C VAL A 22 0.41 -12.72 13.42
N PHE A 23 1.25 -13.19 12.49
CA PHE A 23 2.59 -12.63 12.30
C PHE A 23 2.54 -11.15 11.90
N THR A 24 1.66 -10.81 10.96
CA THR A 24 1.47 -9.44 10.49
C THR A 24 1.02 -8.53 11.63
N SER A 25 0.16 -8.99 12.53
CA SER A 25 -0.31 -8.23 13.69
C SER A 25 0.82 -7.91 14.66
N VAL A 26 1.67 -8.91 14.97
CA VAL A 26 2.86 -8.69 15.82
C VAL A 26 3.80 -7.67 15.19
N LEU A 27 4.08 -7.82 13.89
CA LEU A 27 4.93 -6.89 13.17
C LEU A 27 4.32 -5.49 13.05
N ASN A 28 3.01 -5.38 12.88
CA ASN A 28 2.30 -4.09 12.85
C ASN A 28 2.46 -3.33 14.17
N VAL A 29 2.31 -4.02 15.31
CA VAL A 29 2.53 -3.41 16.64
C VAL A 29 3.97 -2.94 16.78
N LEU A 30 4.94 -3.77 16.38
CA LEU A 30 6.36 -3.42 16.42
C LEU A 30 6.70 -2.24 15.50
N SER A 31 6.14 -2.21 14.28
CA SER A 31 6.29 -1.13 13.31
C SER A 31 5.71 0.18 13.84
N LEU A 32 4.49 0.17 14.38
CA LEU A 32 3.87 1.35 14.99
C LEU A 32 4.71 1.88 16.16
N TYR A 33 5.16 0.99 17.05
CA TYR A 33 6.04 1.37 18.15
C TYR A 33 7.34 2.02 17.64
N CYS A 34 7.99 1.43 16.63
CA CYS A 34 9.20 1.98 16.01
C CYS A 34 8.96 3.34 15.35
N ILE A 35 7.86 3.53 14.62
CA ILE A 35 7.53 4.81 14.00
C ILE A 35 7.30 5.89 15.06
N LEU A 36 6.56 5.56 16.12
CA LEU A 36 6.25 6.52 17.18
C LEU A 36 7.49 6.92 17.98
N THR A 37 8.37 5.96 18.29
CA THR A 37 9.44 6.16 19.28
C THR A 37 10.85 6.26 18.69
N LYS A 38 11.10 5.73 17.49
CA LYS A 38 12.46 5.61 16.91
C LYS A 38 12.68 6.40 15.63
N THR A 39 11.65 7.00 15.02
CA THR A 39 11.86 7.91 13.89
C THR A 39 12.55 9.19 14.37
N ALA A 40 13.58 9.63 13.64
CA ALA A 40 14.38 10.80 14.00
C ALA A 40 13.54 12.10 13.99
N ALA A 41 13.82 13.01 14.93
CA ALA A 41 13.06 14.25 15.09
C ALA A 41 13.08 15.16 13.85
N ASN A 42 14.18 15.14 13.08
CA ASN A 42 14.32 15.87 11.82
C ASN A 42 13.47 15.30 10.66
N GLN A 43 12.78 14.17 10.88
CA GLN A 43 11.88 13.53 9.91
C GLN A 43 10.42 13.60 10.38
N SER A 44 10.07 14.52 11.28
CA SER A 44 8.73 14.63 11.87
C SER A 44 7.58 14.70 10.84
N GLY A 45 7.77 15.42 9.72
CA GLY A 45 6.77 15.48 8.64
C GLY A 45 6.58 14.14 7.94
N VAL A 46 7.68 13.47 7.56
CA VAL A 46 7.62 12.13 6.93
C VAL A 46 7.07 11.09 7.91
N ARG A 47 7.40 11.21 9.19
CA ARG A 47 6.88 10.34 10.26
C ARG A 47 5.35 10.32 10.31
N ALA A 48 4.71 11.48 10.16
CA ALA A 48 3.24 11.56 10.17
C ALA A 48 2.62 10.79 8.99
N TYR A 49 3.19 10.93 7.78
CA TYR A 49 2.76 10.15 6.63
C TYR A 49 2.98 8.65 6.81
N LEU A 50 4.16 8.24 7.29
CA LEU A 50 4.47 6.82 7.54
C LEU A 50 3.53 6.23 8.60
N LEU A 51 3.20 6.97 9.65
CA LEU A 51 2.24 6.55 10.65
C LEU A 51 0.84 6.37 10.05
N PHE A 52 0.39 7.33 9.23
CA PHE A 52 -0.91 7.25 8.57
C PHE A 52 -1.00 6.05 7.61
N ILE A 53 0.04 5.84 6.78
CA ILE A 53 0.16 4.67 5.91
C ILE A 53 0.10 3.38 6.74
N GLN A 54 0.85 3.30 7.85
CA GLN A 54 0.86 2.12 8.71
C GLN A 54 -0.51 1.83 9.33
N ILE A 55 -1.25 2.85 9.75
CA ILE A 55 -2.62 2.70 10.26
C ILE A 55 -3.55 2.16 9.16
N LEU A 56 -3.48 2.70 7.94
CA LEU A 56 -4.28 2.20 6.81
C LEU A 56 -3.94 0.74 6.46
N ILE A 57 -2.67 0.34 6.55
CA ILE A 57 -2.25 -1.05 6.36
C ILE A 57 -2.84 -1.95 7.45
N VAL A 58 -2.80 -1.54 8.72
CA VAL A 58 -3.40 -2.29 9.83
C VAL A 58 -4.91 -2.44 9.62
N LEU A 59 -5.61 -1.36 9.28
CA LEU A 59 -7.05 -1.38 9.00
C LEU A 59 -7.37 -2.31 7.83
N THR A 60 -6.59 -2.25 6.75
CA THR A 60 -6.73 -3.13 5.59
C THR A 60 -6.54 -4.60 5.97
N SER A 61 -5.51 -4.93 6.77
CA SER A 61 -5.27 -6.30 7.25
C SER A 61 -6.41 -6.80 8.12
N VAL A 62 -6.85 -6.02 9.12
CA VAL A 62 -7.97 -6.41 9.99
C VAL A 62 -9.26 -6.59 9.17
N HIS A 63 -9.53 -5.66 8.25
CA HIS A 63 -10.68 -5.75 7.36
C HIS A 63 -10.63 -7.01 6.51
N ASN A 64 -9.51 -7.27 5.83
CA ASN A 64 -9.42 -8.39 4.90
C ASN A 64 -9.34 -9.75 5.60
N ASP A 65 -8.62 -9.86 6.72
CA ASP A 65 -8.30 -11.16 7.33
C ASP A 65 -9.29 -11.60 8.42
N VAL A 66 -9.95 -10.64 9.08
CA VAL A 66 -10.87 -10.91 10.20
C VAL A 66 -12.31 -10.54 9.83
N LEU A 67 -12.53 -9.33 9.33
CA LEU A 67 -13.88 -8.81 9.12
C LEU A 67 -14.52 -9.37 7.85
N PHE A 68 -13.75 -9.48 6.77
CA PHE A 68 -14.20 -9.93 5.45
C PHE A 68 -13.79 -11.37 5.16
N CYS A 69 -12.52 -11.74 5.36
CA CYS A 69 -11.97 -13.07 5.07
C CYS A 69 -12.44 -13.59 3.70
N SER A 70 -12.03 -12.89 2.64
CA SER A 70 -12.46 -13.21 1.28
C SER A 70 -11.65 -14.34 0.67
N ILE A 71 -12.36 -15.23 -0.03
CA ILE A 71 -11.76 -16.26 -0.88
C ILE A 71 -12.25 -16.00 -2.30
N PRO A 72 -11.46 -15.28 -3.11
CA PRO A 72 -11.86 -14.98 -4.48
C PRO A 72 -11.83 -16.25 -5.34
N ALA A 73 -12.89 -16.43 -6.14
CA ALA A 73 -13.06 -17.56 -7.05
C ALA A 73 -12.60 -17.17 -8.46
N PHE A 74 -11.33 -16.77 -8.62
CA PHE A 74 -10.78 -16.37 -9.91
C PHE A 74 -10.73 -17.54 -10.92
N PRO A 75 -10.99 -17.29 -12.22
CA PRO A 75 -11.20 -15.99 -12.85
C PRO A 75 -12.63 -15.42 -12.75
N ALA A 76 -13.60 -16.16 -12.18
CA ALA A 76 -14.95 -15.64 -12.03
C ALA A 76 -14.98 -14.44 -11.06
N ILE A 77 -15.88 -13.49 -11.30
CA ILE A 77 -16.16 -12.37 -10.39
C ILE A 77 -17.07 -12.86 -9.24
N ALA A 78 -16.57 -13.85 -8.52
CA ALA A 78 -17.23 -14.45 -7.38
C ALA A 78 -16.22 -14.63 -6.25
N GLY A 79 -16.71 -14.74 -5.03
CA GLY A 79 -15.88 -15.02 -3.88
C GLY A 79 -16.74 -15.40 -2.69
N PHE A 80 -16.16 -16.19 -1.80
CA PHE A 80 -16.77 -16.51 -0.51
C PHE A 80 -16.33 -15.46 0.50
N CYS A 81 -17.21 -15.19 1.45
CA CYS A 81 -16.93 -14.32 2.57
C CYS A 81 -17.23 -15.08 3.85
N LEU A 82 -16.21 -15.26 4.69
CA LEU A 82 -16.31 -16.02 5.93
C LEU A 82 -16.02 -15.17 7.17
N GLY A 83 -15.73 -13.89 6.98
CA GLY A 83 -15.39 -12.98 8.05
C GLY A 83 -16.59 -12.59 8.92
N TRP A 84 -16.28 -11.96 10.05
CA TRP A 84 -17.28 -11.59 11.04
C TRP A 84 -18.40 -10.71 10.49
N LEU A 85 -18.08 -9.77 9.59
CA LEU A 85 -19.08 -8.89 8.98
C LEU A 85 -20.05 -9.64 8.04
N CYS A 86 -19.62 -10.73 7.42
CA CYS A 86 -20.51 -11.56 6.60
C CYS A 86 -21.43 -12.43 7.46
N MET A 87 -20.96 -12.89 8.62
CA MET A 87 -21.79 -13.66 9.55
C MET A 87 -22.97 -12.83 10.10
N ILE A 88 -22.81 -11.52 10.25
CA ILE A 88 -23.90 -10.61 10.64
C ILE A 88 -24.80 -10.18 9.46
N GLY A 89 -24.59 -10.75 8.27
CA GLY A 89 -25.43 -10.53 7.10
C GLY A 89 -25.10 -9.31 6.26
N LEU A 90 -23.91 -8.69 6.44
CA LEU A 90 -23.52 -7.60 5.55
C LEU A 90 -23.20 -8.15 4.15
N PRO A 91 -23.64 -7.46 3.09
CA PRO A 91 -23.44 -7.93 1.74
C PRO A 91 -21.96 -7.87 1.33
N PRO A 92 -21.41 -8.95 0.72
CA PRO A 92 -19.99 -9.00 0.35
C PRO A 92 -19.52 -7.86 -0.57
N HIS A 93 -20.40 -7.35 -1.44
CA HIS A 93 -20.06 -6.25 -2.34
C HIS A 93 -19.78 -4.94 -1.60
N SER A 94 -20.44 -4.69 -0.47
CA SER A 94 -20.17 -3.50 0.36
C SER A 94 -18.84 -3.64 1.09
N LEU A 95 -18.52 -4.84 1.57
CA LEU A 95 -17.25 -5.13 2.25
C LEU A 95 -16.06 -5.05 1.29
N GLU A 96 -16.23 -5.57 0.07
CA GLU A 96 -15.27 -5.37 -1.01
C GLU A 96 -15.09 -3.88 -1.35
N GLY A 97 -16.18 -3.11 -1.38
CA GLY A 97 -16.11 -1.66 -1.59
C GLY A 97 -15.29 -0.94 -0.51
N VAL A 98 -15.46 -1.31 0.77
CA VAL A 98 -14.65 -0.78 1.88
C VAL A 98 -13.17 -1.15 1.70
N PHE A 99 -12.87 -2.38 1.29
CA PHE A 99 -11.50 -2.81 1.01
C PHE A 99 -10.86 -1.98 -0.11
N ILE A 100 -11.54 -1.83 -1.25
CA ILE A 100 -11.07 -1.00 -2.37
C ILE A 100 -10.84 0.45 -1.93
N PHE A 101 -11.74 0.99 -1.10
CA PHE A 101 -11.60 2.34 -0.57
C PHE A 101 -10.36 2.50 0.33
N LEU A 102 -10.12 1.56 1.26
CA LEU A 102 -8.92 1.55 2.11
C LEU A 102 -7.62 1.45 1.28
N MET A 103 -7.63 0.64 0.23
CA MET A 103 -6.51 0.53 -0.70
C MET A 103 -6.26 1.83 -1.47
N ALA A 104 -7.32 2.47 -1.97
CA ALA A 104 -7.22 3.76 -2.64
C ALA A 104 -6.67 4.85 -1.71
N LEU A 105 -7.17 4.91 -0.47
CA LEU A 105 -6.62 5.81 0.56
C LEU A 105 -5.14 5.55 0.83
N THR A 106 -4.73 4.28 0.86
CA THR A 106 -3.32 3.90 1.04
C THR A 106 -2.46 4.42 -0.12
N CYS A 107 -2.91 4.28 -1.36
CA CYS A 107 -2.21 4.85 -2.52
C CYS A 107 -2.11 6.39 -2.44
N VAL A 108 -3.20 7.08 -2.09
CA VAL A 108 -3.19 8.55 -1.94
C VAL A 108 -2.22 8.97 -0.83
N ALA A 109 -2.19 8.24 0.29
CA ALA A 109 -1.26 8.50 1.38
C ALA A 109 0.20 8.33 0.95
N ILE A 110 0.52 7.27 0.19
CA ILE A 110 1.85 7.02 -0.38
C ILE A 110 2.25 8.15 -1.33
N MET A 111 1.39 8.55 -2.26
CA MET A 111 1.68 9.65 -3.19
C MET A 111 1.91 10.95 -2.45
N SER A 112 1.07 11.25 -1.46
CA SER A 112 1.21 12.45 -0.64
C SER A 112 2.55 12.46 0.12
N CYS A 113 2.97 11.31 0.65
CA CYS A 113 4.28 11.14 1.29
C CYS A 113 5.43 11.39 0.31
N THR A 114 5.38 10.76 -0.88
CA THR A 114 6.40 10.89 -1.92
C THR A 114 6.49 12.33 -2.44
N LEU A 115 5.33 12.98 -2.66
CA LEU A 115 5.27 14.37 -3.09
C LEU A 115 5.80 15.31 -2.01
N TYR A 116 5.40 15.13 -0.75
CA TYR A 116 5.94 15.90 0.37
C TYR A 116 7.47 15.78 0.43
N ARG A 117 8.00 14.55 0.29
CA ARG A 117 9.45 14.32 0.29
C ARG A 117 10.13 14.99 -0.90
N HIS A 118 9.56 14.88 -2.10
CA HIS A 118 10.04 15.55 -3.31
C HIS A 118 10.12 17.07 -3.11
N GLN A 119 9.03 17.69 -2.66
CA GLN A 119 8.96 19.14 -2.45
C GLN A 119 9.94 19.63 -1.37
N SER A 120 10.31 18.78 -0.40
CA SER A 120 11.30 19.12 0.63
C SER A 120 12.76 19.16 0.13
N ILE A 121 13.06 18.52 -1.00
CA ILE A 121 14.43 18.37 -1.51
C ILE A 121 14.73 19.33 -2.66
N ILE A 122 13.73 19.63 -3.50
CA ILE A 122 13.93 20.47 -4.68
C ILE A 122 14.18 21.94 -4.30
N PRO A 123 15.08 22.65 -5.00
CA PRO A 123 15.35 24.07 -4.73
C PRO A 123 14.17 24.95 -5.12
N ASP A 124 14.09 26.16 -4.54
CA ASP A 124 13.01 27.12 -4.78
C ASP A 124 12.90 27.57 -6.25
N THR A 125 14.00 27.49 -6.99
CA THR A 125 14.09 27.86 -8.41
C THR A 125 13.62 26.77 -9.36
N ASN A 126 13.31 25.57 -8.87
CA ASN A 126 12.94 24.45 -9.74
C ASN A 126 11.47 24.59 -10.23
N PRO A 127 11.19 24.44 -11.54
CA PRO A 127 9.83 24.58 -12.08
C PRO A 127 8.85 23.51 -11.58
N LEU A 128 9.34 22.38 -11.04
CA LEU A 128 8.51 21.32 -10.45
C LEU A 128 8.17 21.59 -8.97
N ARG A 129 8.58 22.74 -8.43
CA ARG A 129 8.20 23.15 -7.08
C ARG A 129 6.79 23.72 -7.08
N VAL A 130 5.94 23.09 -6.28
CA VAL A 130 4.56 23.57 -6.10
C VAL A 130 4.64 24.90 -5.37
N SER A 131 4.04 25.94 -5.96
CA SER A 131 3.95 27.24 -5.32
C SER A 131 3.21 27.10 -3.99
N LYS A 132 3.68 27.80 -2.96
CA LYS A 132 2.98 27.80 -1.67
C LYS A 132 1.59 28.39 -1.91
N SER A 133 0.56 27.60 -1.62
CA SER A 133 -0.82 28.11 -1.67
C SER A 133 -0.96 29.26 -0.67
N PRO A 134 -1.55 30.41 -1.07
CA PRO A 134 -1.87 31.48 -0.12
C PRO A 134 -3.05 31.12 0.80
N TYR A 135 -3.75 30.02 0.52
CA TYR A 135 -4.95 29.61 1.24
C TYR A 135 -4.66 28.52 2.28
N ASN A 136 -5.08 28.76 3.52
CA ASN A 136 -5.03 27.78 4.61
C ASN A 136 -6.20 26.78 4.48
N ILE A 137 -5.93 25.63 3.87
CA ILE A 137 -6.91 24.55 3.60
C ILE A 137 -7.03 23.51 4.73
N SER A 138 -6.53 23.81 5.94
CA SER A 138 -6.67 22.93 7.12
C SER A 138 -8.13 22.59 7.47
N TRP A 139 -9.08 23.43 7.07
CA TRP A 139 -10.51 23.23 7.34
C TRP A 139 -11.14 22.06 6.55
N ILE A 140 -10.59 21.68 5.40
CA ILE A 140 -11.10 20.58 4.55
C ILE A 140 -10.97 19.22 5.25
N ALA A 141 -10.08 19.09 6.25
CA ALA A 141 -9.96 17.90 7.08
C ALA A 141 -11.23 17.57 7.89
N GLY A 142 -12.20 18.49 7.99
CA GLY A 142 -13.44 18.31 8.75
C GLY A 142 -14.67 17.83 7.97
N CYS A 143 -14.64 17.75 6.63
CA CYS A 143 -15.85 17.62 5.80
C CYS A 143 -16.04 16.23 5.14
N GLY A 144 -15.79 15.12 5.84
CA GLY A 144 -15.73 13.75 5.30
C GLY A 144 -16.76 13.37 4.19
N PRO A 145 -16.40 12.56 3.17
CA PRO A 145 -17.26 12.32 2.01
C PRO A 145 -17.94 10.93 1.94
N PHE A 146 -19.08 10.82 1.22
CA PHE A 146 -19.54 9.56 0.61
C PHE A 146 -20.32 9.77 -0.70
N TYR A 147 -20.27 8.76 -1.60
CA TYR A 147 -21.05 8.64 -2.84
C TYR A 147 -21.27 7.15 -3.20
N ILE A 148 -22.34 6.81 -3.94
CA ILE A 148 -22.73 5.42 -4.31
C ILE A 148 -22.88 5.28 -5.84
N HIS A 149 -22.45 4.13 -6.39
CA HIS A 149 -22.58 3.82 -7.82
C HIS A 149 -23.23 2.45 -8.08
N ARG A 150 -23.99 2.34 -9.19
CA ARG A 150 -24.68 1.11 -9.64
C ARG A 150 -23.86 0.44 -10.76
N ARG A 151 -23.80 -0.90 -10.78
CA ARG A 151 -23.04 -1.67 -11.80
C ARG A 151 -23.61 -1.45 -13.21
N THR A 152 -22.75 -1.03 -14.12
CA THR A 152 -23.02 -0.82 -15.56
C THR A 152 -21.78 -1.21 -16.37
N THR A 153 -21.78 -1.07 -17.70
CA THR A 153 -20.57 -1.04 -18.56
C THR A 153 -19.44 -0.17 -17.97
N GLY A 154 -19.81 0.80 -17.13
CA GLY A 154 -18.89 1.59 -16.32
C GLY A 154 -17.99 0.77 -15.38
N LEU A 155 -18.36 -0.44 -14.93
CA LEU A 155 -17.49 -1.26 -14.08
C LEU A 155 -16.29 -1.81 -14.84
N LEU A 156 -16.49 -2.33 -16.06
CA LEU A 156 -15.39 -2.80 -16.90
C LEU A 156 -14.49 -1.61 -17.28
N PHE A 157 -15.07 -0.48 -17.65
CA PHE A 157 -14.32 0.76 -17.86
C PHE A 157 -13.56 1.18 -16.60
N ALA A 158 -14.17 1.11 -15.42
CA ALA A 158 -13.53 1.43 -14.15
C ALA A 158 -12.36 0.47 -13.83
N ILE A 159 -12.47 -0.82 -14.15
CA ILE A 159 -11.37 -1.78 -13.99
C ILE A 159 -10.18 -1.39 -14.88
N TYR A 160 -10.43 -1.09 -16.17
CA TYR A 160 -9.37 -0.64 -17.08
C TYR A 160 -8.77 0.70 -16.66
N MET A 161 -9.61 1.67 -16.26
CA MET A 161 -9.16 2.97 -15.75
C MET A 161 -8.35 2.82 -14.46
N SER A 162 -8.77 1.95 -13.54
CA SER A 162 -8.04 1.67 -12.29
C SER A 162 -6.68 1.05 -12.57
N LYS A 163 -6.60 0.11 -13.53
CA LYS A 163 -5.33 -0.48 -13.98
C LYS A 163 -4.41 0.58 -14.57
N THR A 164 -4.90 1.39 -15.52
CA THR A 164 -4.13 2.48 -16.13
C THR A 164 -3.68 3.49 -15.08
N TYR A 165 -4.57 3.87 -14.15
CA TYR A 165 -4.26 4.77 -13.05
C TYR A 165 -3.15 4.19 -12.15
N LEU A 166 -3.21 2.90 -11.82
CA LEU A 166 -2.19 2.24 -11.00
C LEU A 166 -0.81 2.23 -11.70
N PHE A 167 -0.76 1.99 -13.01
CA PHE A 167 0.49 2.08 -13.78
C PHE A 167 1.04 3.51 -13.83
N ILE A 168 0.19 4.50 -14.11
CA ILE A 168 0.59 5.92 -14.12
C ILE A 168 1.08 6.33 -12.72
N PHE A 169 0.37 5.92 -11.68
CA PHE A 169 0.72 6.19 -10.29
C PHE A 169 2.12 5.67 -9.96
N THR A 170 2.40 4.39 -10.26
CA THR A 170 3.70 3.78 -10.01
C THR A 170 4.79 4.46 -10.84
N ALA A 171 4.53 4.75 -12.11
CA ALA A 171 5.47 5.48 -12.96
C ALA A 171 5.79 6.88 -12.39
N VAL A 172 4.79 7.61 -11.88
CA VAL A 172 4.99 8.92 -11.23
C VAL A 172 5.84 8.78 -9.98
N VAL A 173 5.55 7.80 -9.10
CA VAL A 173 6.36 7.55 -7.89
C VAL A 173 7.83 7.27 -8.27
N LEU A 174 8.06 6.37 -9.24
CA LEU A 174 9.39 6.06 -9.75
C LEU A 174 10.10 7.29 -10.31
N LEU A 175 9.42 8.10 -11.12
CA LEU A 175 9.96 9.33 -11.70
C LEU A 175 10.31 10.36 -10.62
N LEU A 176 9.50 10.49 -9.56
CA LEU A 176 9.79 11.39 -8.44
C LEU A 176 11.05 10.94 -7.69
N PHE A 177 11.21 9.64 -7.42
CA PHE A 177 12.42 9.12 -6.78
C PHE A 177 13.65 9.28 -7.66
N TRP A 178 13.53 8.97 -8.95
CA TRP A 178 14.60 9.18 -9.93
C TRP A 178 15.02 10.65 -9.98
N HIS A 179 14.06 11.57 -10.04
CA HIS A 179 14.31 13.01 -10.03
C HIS A 179 14.97 13.49 -8.73
N MET A 180 14.50 13.04 -7.56
CA MET A 180 15.14 13.36 -6.27
C MET A 180 16.61 12.93 -6.23
N LEU A 181 16.92 11.73 -6.74
CA LEU A 181 18.30 11.22 -6.81
C LEU A 181 19.14 12.00 -7.82
N PHE A 182 18.56 12.38 -8.96
CA PHE A 182 19.22 13.21 -9.97
C PHE A 182 19.56 14.60 -9.44
N VAL A 183 18.59 15.29 -8.82
CA VAL A 183 18.79 16.61 -8.20
C VAL A 183 19.89 16.53 -7.13
N LEU A 184 19.86 15.50 -6.29
CA LEU A 184 20.84 15.31 -5.24
C LEU A 184 22.25 15.01 -5.78
N LYS A 185 22.36 14.35 -6.95
CA LYS A 185 23.64 14.11 -7.63
C LYS A 185 24.26 15.41 -8.17
N ASN A 186 23.43 16.36 -8.60
CA ASN A 186 23.88 17.61 -9.22
C ASN A 186 23.96 18.80 -8.24
N ALA A 187 23.70 18.59 -6.95
CA ALA A 187 23.75 19.63 -5.93
C ALA A 187 25.21 20.01 -5.60
N THR A 188 25.70 21.12 -6.16
CA THR A 188 27.08 21.61 -5.95
C THR A 188 27.26 22.41 -4.66
N ASN A 189 26.19 22.98 -4.12
CA ASN A 189 26.24 23.91 -2.96
C ASN A 189 26.04 23.22 -1.61
N GLN A 190 25.94 21.89 -1.56
CA GLN A 190 25.71 21.14 -0.31
C GLN A 190 26.95 20.36 0.10
N SER A 191 27.19 20.24 1.41
CA SER A 191 28.28 19.42 1.93
C SER A 191 28.13 17.95 1.48
N PRO A 192 29.20 17.26 1.06
CA PRO A 192 29.13 15.86 0.63
C PRO A 192 28.54 14.90 1.68
N SER A 193 28.82 15.16 2.97
CA SER A 193 28.29 14.36 4.08
C SER A 193 26.76 14.43 4.16
N SER A 194 26.20 15.64 4.13
CA SER A 194 24.73 15.85 4.15
C SER A 194 24.06 15.20 2.94
N VAL A 195 24.66 15.34 1.75
CA VAL A 195 24.17 14.72 0.51
C VAL A 195 24.10 13.20 0.65
N ASN A 196 25.15 12.58 1.20
CA ASN A 196 25.19 11.12 1.40
C ASN A 196 24.13 10.65 2.40
N ILE A 197 23.90 11.37 3.49
CA ILE A 197 22.86 11.04 4.47
C ILE A 197 21.46 11.13 3.84
N VAL A 198 21.18 12.20 3.09
CA VAL A 198 19.89 12.37 2.39
C VAL A 198 19.70 11.27 1.33
N ARG A 199 20.75 10.93 0.57
CA ARG A 199 20.72 9.87 -0.44
C ARG A 199 20.39 8.53 0.21
N GLN A 200 21.06 8.17 1.29
CA GLN A 200 20.80 6.92 2.00
C GLN A 200 19.38 6.88 2.55
N SER A 201 18.90 7.99 3.12
CA SER A 201 17.50 8.10 3.57
C SER A 201 16.50 7.94 2.42
N LEU A 202 16.79 8.49 1.23
CA LEU A 202 15.94 8.34 0.04
C LEU A 202 15.92 6.91 -0.47
N ILE A 203 17.06 6.22 -0.50
CA ILE A 203 17.13 4.82 -0.92
C ILE A 203 16.32 3.93 0.03
N VAL A 204 16.43 4.15 1.34
CA VAL A 204 15.63 3.42 2.32
C VAL A 204 14.14 3.68 2.13
N LEU A 205 13.74 4.95 1.96
CA LEU A 205 12.34 5.31 1.71
C LEU A 205 11.82 4.72 0.38
N PHE A 206 12.65 4.72 -0.66
CA PHE A 206 12.34 4.08 -1.94
C PHE A 206 12.06 2.60 -1.77
N ILE A 207 12.94 1.86 -1.09
CA ILE A 207 12.77 0.43 -0.83
C ILE A 207 11.48 0.17 -0.03
N GLN A 208 11.19 1.00 0.97
CA GLN A 208 10.00 0.87 1.81
C GLN A 208 8.69 1.09 1.08
N ILE A 209 8.66 2.00 0.12
CA ILE A 209 7.44 2.35 -0.61
C ILE A 209 7.30 1.47 -1.86
N GLU A 210 8.37 1.36 -2.64
CA GLU A 210 8.32 0.78 -3.98
C GLU A 210 8.18 -0.75 -3.95
N VAL A 211 8.90 -1.44 -3.07
CA VAL A 211 8.85 -2.90 -3.03
C VAL A 211 7.44 -3.39 -2.65
N PRO A 212 6.78 -2.87 -1.60
CA PRO A 212 5.39 -3.21 -1.30
C PRO A 212 4.42 -2.81 -2.42
N LEU A 213 4.63 -1.64 -3.06
CA LEU A 213 3.81 -1.19 -4.18
C LEU A 213 3.88 -2.16 -5.36
N ILE A 214 5.07 -2.63 -5.74
CA ILE A 214 5.26 -3.62 -6.83
C ILE A 214 4.66 -4.97 -6.43
N MET A 215 4.84 -5.39 -5.17
CA MET A 215 4.25 -6.62 -4.63
C MET A 215 2.73 -6.59 -4.63
N MET A 216 2.11 -5.42 -4.54
CA MET A 216 0.65 -5.26 -4.69
C MET A 216 0.24 -5.14 -6.16
N MET A 217 0.94 -4.30 -6.93
CA MET A 217 0.56 -3.95 -8.29
C MET A 217 0.64 -5.14 -9.23
N THR A 218 1.71 -5.93 -9.16
CA THR A 218 1.93 -7.07 -10.05
C THR A 218 0.80 -8.10 -9.93
N PRO A 219 0.50 -8.66 -8.74
CA PRO A 219 -0.63 -9.58 -8.60
C PRO A 219 -1.96 -8.89 -8.81
N GLY A 220 -2.16 -7.64 -8.34
CA GLY A 220 -3.41 -6.91 -8.56
C GLY A 220 -3.77 -6.74 -10.05
N CYS A 221 -2.80 -6.33 -10.87
CA CYS A 221 -2.96 -6.22 -12.32
C CYS A 221 -3.22 -7.58 -12.98
N LEU A 222 -2.57 -8.64 -12.52
CA LEU A 222 -2.80 -10.00 -13.01
C LEU A 222 -4.22 -10.47 -12.69
N LEU A 223 -4.68 -10.30 -11.44
CA LEU A 223 -6.02 -10.65 -11.01
C LEU A 223 -7.09 -9.86 -11.76
N MET A 224 -6.93 -8.55 -11.92
CA MET A 224 -7.85 -7.71 -12.70
C MET A 224 -7.88 -8.11 -14.18
N THR A 225 -6.72 -8.48 -14.75
CA THR A 225 -6.66 -8.98 -16.13
C THR A 225 -7.36 -10.34 -16.25
N SER A 226 -7.20 -11.23 -15.25
CA SER A 226 -7.88 -12.53 -15.21
C SER A 226 -9.40 -12.39 -15.20
N ILE A 227 -9.91 -11.41 -14.45
CA ILE A 227 -11.33 -11.07 -14.42
C ILE A 227 -11.79 -10.53 -15.79
N ALA A 228 -10.98 -9.67 -16.42
CA ALA A 228 -11.39 -8.98 -17.64
C ALA A 228 -11.41 -9.88 -18.88
N CYS A 229 -10.48 -10.83 -19.00
CA CYS A 229 -10.37 -11.68 -20.19
C CYS A 229 -10.78 -13.15 -19.97
N GLU A 230 -10.96 -13.58 -18.72
CA GLU A 230 -11.13 -14.99 -18.31
C GLU A 230 -10.02 -15.93 -18.85
N CYS A 231 -8.92 -15.36 -19.33
CA CYS A 231 -7.87 -16.05 -20.07
C CYS A 231 -6.73 -16.58 -19.18
N ILE A 232 -6.71 -16.18 -17.90
CA ILE A 232 -5.69 -16.58 -16.94
C ILE A 232 -6.24 -17.68 -16.04
N PRO A 233 -5.61 -18.87 -16.01
CA PRO A 233 -6.13 -20.00 -15.26
C PRO A 233 -6.01 -19.80 -13.73
N CYS A 234 -6.93 -20.44 -12.99
CA CYS A 234 -6.98 -20.42 -11.52
C CYS A 234 -5.62 -20.76 -10.85
N LYS A 235 -4.85 -21.67 -11.47
CA LYS A 235 -3.51 -22.07 -10.99
C LYS A 235 -2.50 -20.91 -10.94
N VAL A 236 -2.71 -19.84 -11.71
CA VAL A 236 -1.85 -18.65 -11.76
C VAL A 236 -2.43 -17.52 -10.89
N THR A 237 -3.75 -17.36 -10.89
CA THR A 237 -4.42 -16.31 -10.09
C THR A 237 -4.35 -16.59 -8.59
N LEU A 238 -4.39 -17.86 -8.16
CA LEU A 238 -4.35 -18.21 -6.74
C LEU A 238 -3.00 -17.85 -6.07
N PRO A 239 -1.82 -18.18 -6.62
CA PRO A 239 -0.55 -17.68 -6.11
C PRO A 239 -0.43 -16.15 -6.16
N ALA A 240 -0.96 -15.51 -7.20
CA ALA A 240 -0.99 -14.04 -7.28
C ALA A 240 -1.83 -13.44 -6.13
N TYR A 241 -2.99 -14.01 -5.84
CA TYR A 241 -3.80 -13.62 -4.68
C TYR A 241 -3.05 -13.83 -3.36
N ALA A 242 -2.37 -14.97 -3.19
CA ALA A 242 -1.55 -15.22 -2.00
C ALA A 242 -0.43 -14.17 -1.86
N ALA A 243 0.25 -13.80 -2.95
CA ALA A 243 1.25 -12.74 -2.93
C ALA A 243 0.66 -11.38 -2.52
N LEU A 244 -0.56 -11.07 -2.98
CA LEU A 244 -1.28 -9.86 -2.58
C LEU A 244 -1.65 -9.90 -1.08
N VAL A 245 -2.10 -11.03 -0.54
CA VAL A 245 -2.40 -11.19 0.90
C VAL A 245 -1.14 -11.04 1.77
N LEU A 246 0.02 -11.47 1.27
CA LEU A 246 1.31 -11.35 1.98
C LEU A 246 1.92 -9.94 1.94
N HIS A 247 1.34 -8.98 1.20
CA HIS A 247 1.91 -7.64 1.10
C HIS A 247 2.09 -6.90 2.44
N PRO A 248 1.18 -6.97 3.44
CA PRO A 248 1.36 -6.26 4.71
C PRO A 248 2.50 -6.85 5.53
N LEU A 249 2.68 -8.17 5.45
CA LEU A 249 3.79 -8.88 6.08
C LEU A 249 5.11 -8.38 5.50
N SER A 250 5.24 -8.40 4.16
CA SER A 250 6.43 -7.92 3.46
C SER A 250 6.71 -6.45 3.75
N HIS A 251 5.68 -5.59 3.74
CA HIS A 251 5.82 -4.18 4.07
C HIS A 251 6.45 -3.99 5.45
N ASN A 252 5.95 -4.68 6.48
CA ASN A 252 6.50 -4.56 7.82
C ASN A 252 7.93 -5.09 7.92
N ILE A 253 8.24 -6.23 7.29
CA ILE A 253 9.61 -6.77 7.28
C ILE A 253 10.55 -5.75 6.65
N ILE A 254 10.20 -5.17 5.50
CA ILE A 254 11.01 -4.17 4.80
C ILE A 254 11.15 -2.91 5.64
N LEU A 255 10.07 -2.40 6.23
CA LEU A 255 10.10 -1.21 7.09
C LEU A 255 11.08 -1.38 8.25
N LEU A 256 11.00 -2.51 8.97
CA LEU A 256 11.81 -2.80 10.15
C LEU A 256 13.28 -3.09 9.80
N THR A 257 13.54 -3.76 8.67
CA THR A 257 14.91 -4.17 8.27
C THR A 257 15.65 -3.11 7.47
N ALA A 258 14.96 -2.37 6.61
CA ALA A 258 15.56 -1.32 5.78
C ALA A 258 15.83 -0.04 6.58
N THR A 259 15.03 0.27 7.61
CA THR A 259 15.26 1.46 8.46
C THR A 259 16.43 1.22 9.42
N PRO A 260 17.56 1.94 9.31
CA PRO A 260 18.71 1.70 10.19
C PRO A 260 18.43 1.98 11.67
N GLY A 261 17.52 2.92 11.97
CA GLY A 261 17.08 3.20 13.33
C GLY A 261 16.32 2.02 13.95
N TYR A 262 15.38 1.44 13.21
CA TYR A 262 14.54 0.33 13.69
C TYR A 262 15.34 -0.96 13.80
N ARG A 263 16.15 -1.26 12.78
CA ARG A 263 17.05 -2.41 12.79
C ARG A 263 18.00 -2.41 13.99
N ARG A 264 18.62 -1.26 14.31
CA ARG A 264 19.49 -1.12 15.50
C ARG A 264 18.74 -1.30 16.80
N PHE A 265 17.48 -0.87 16.88
CA PHE A 265 16.65 -1.07 18.06
C PHE A 265 16.31 -2.56 18.25
N ILE A 266 15.90 -3.25 17.18
CA ILE A 266 15.55 -4.68 17.21
C ILE A 266 16.75 -5.52 17.66
N PHE A 267 17.92 -5.36 17.04
CA PHE A 267 19.15 -6.10 17.40
C PHE A 267 19.70 -5.81 18.80
N ARG A 268 19.26 -4.73 19.45
CA ARG A 268 19.65 -4.42 20.83
C ARG A 268 18.68 -5.01 21.86
N THR A 269 17.48 -5.36 21.45
CA THR A 269 16.38 -5.76 22.34
C THR A 269 16.11 -7.26 22.29
N LEU A 270 16.29 -7.87 21.11
CA LEU A 270 16.25 -9.31 20.88
C LEU A 270 17.67 -9.88 20.92
#